data_AF-A0A961YZY4-F1
#
_entry.id   AF-A0A961YZY4-F1
#
_cell.length_a   1.000
_cell.length_b   1.000
_cell.length_c   1.000
_cell.angle_alpha   90.00
_cell.angle_beta   90.00
_cell.angle_gamma   90.00
#
_symmetry.space_group_name_H-M   'P 1'
#
loop_
_entity.id
_entity.type
_entity.pdbx_description
1 polymer ?
#
loop_
_entity_poly.entity_id
_entity_poly.type
_entity_poly.pdbx_seq_one_letter_code
_entity_poly.pdbx_strand_id
1 'polypeptide(L)'
;MCTVCGCGDDNVKIDGKSANGGEGHGHAHPHDHADGSHHHSHDHAHGHSHTHPHSHPHDHHHDGHHHHYGKGAAGVSVPGLAQSRLIQLEHDILAKNNAYAAENRAFLTSRGILALNLLSSPGSGKTTLLVETIKKLKGQIEVAVIEGDQQTSADAARIRETGVPALQINTGKGCHLDGHMIGHALSDLAPQIDSILFIENVGNLVCPAAFDLGEAYKVVILSVTEGEDKPLKYPDMFAAADLVLLNKTDLLPHLDFNVAEAVENMRKVKPSIKVLQVSARSGAGLDQWVAWLKAAQAMERVGQDTGNSAASSAAE
;
A
#
# COMPACT_ATOMS: atom_id res chain seq x y z
N MET A 1 14.73 6.68 -14.43
CA MET A 1 13.71 6.35 -13.41
C MET A 1 12.38 6.94 -13.87
N CYS A 2 11.27 6.20 -13.75
CA CYS A 2 9.98 6.61 -14.32
C CYS A 2 9.38 7.77 -13.53
N THR A 3 9.46 8.99 -14.06
CA THR A 3 8.89 10.22 -13.47
C THR A 3 7.36 10.25 -13.51
N VAL A 4 6.73 9.35 -14.27
CA VAL A 4 5.27 9.28 -14.44
C VAL A 4 4.59 8.50 -13.30
N CYS A 5 5.28 7.50 -12.71
CA CYS A 5 4.72 6.63 -11.66
C CYS A 5 5.18 6.99 -10.24
N GLY A 6 6.14 7.91 -10.07
CA GLY A 6 6.59 8.35 -8.76
C GLY A 6 7.53 7.40 -8.00
N CYS A 7 8.01 6.30 -8.62
CA CYS A 7 8.99 5.38 -8.04
C CYS A 7 10.43 5.95 -7.98
N GLY A 8 10.57 7.28 -7.89
CA GLY A 8 11.85 7.95 -7.68
C GLY A 8 11.94 8.37 -6.22
N ASP A 9 13.03 7.96 -5.56
CA ASP A 9 13.29 8.20 -4.13
C ASP A 9 13.30 9.70 -3.77
N ASP A 10 13.46 10.59 -4.75
CA ASP A 10 13.58 12.04 -4.59
C ASP A 10 12.36 12.72 -3.93
N ASN A 11 11.20 12.06 -3.90
CA ASN A 11 9.99 12.60 -3.28
C ASN A 11 9.68 12.00 -1.89
N VAL A 12 10.45 11.01 -1.45
CA VAL A 12 10.19 10.30 -0.20
C VAL A 12 10.82 11.05 0.97
N LYS A 13 10.03 11.33 2.00
CA LYS A 13 10.52 11.96 3.24
C LYS A 13 10.19 11.12 4.46
N ILE A 14 11.15 10.98 5.37
CA ILE A 14 10.99 10.30 6.66
C ILE A 14 11.07 11.37 7.75
N ASP A 15 9.97 11.60 8.46
CA ASP A 15 9.80 12.72 9.42
C ASP A 15 10.34 14.06 8.89
N GLY A 16 10.06 14.33 7.60
CA GLY A 16 10.44 15.57 6.92
C GLY A 16 11.86 15.62 6.35
N LYS A 17 12.73 14.64 6.67
CA LYS A 17 14.07 14.52 6.08
C LYS A 17 14.00 13.75 4.76
N SER A 18 14.79 14.17 3.78
CA SER A 18 14.93 13.40 2.53
C SER A 18 15.53 12.03 2.83
N ALA A 19 14.93 10.96 2.27
CA ALA A 19 15.45 9.60 2.43
C ALA A 19 16.87 9.45 1.84
N ASN A 20 17.22 10.28 0.85
CA ASN A 20 18.57 10.43 0.32
C ASN A 20 19.14 11.76 0.82
N GLY A 21 20.16 11.75 1.68
CA GLY A 21 20.73 12.91 2.38
C GLY A 21 21.39 14.03 1.54
N GLY A 22 20.72 14.55 0.52
CA GLY A 22 21.14 15.70 -0.28
C GLY A 22 20.25 16.93 -0.05
N GLU A 23 20.85 18.03 0.40
CA GLU A 23 20.22 19.35 0.48
C GLU A 23 19.92 19.88 -0.93
N GLY A 24 18.65 19.83 -1.35
CA GLY A 24 18.20 20.38 -2.63
C GLY A 24 17.74 21.83 -2.49
N HIS A 25 18.59 22.77 -2.90
CA HIS A 25 18.25 24.19 -3.03
C HIS A 25 17.13 24.42 -4.06
N GLY A 26 15.95 24.82 -3.59
CA GLY A 26 14.83 25.21 -4.45
C GLY A 26 15.02 26.64 -4.99
N HIS A 27 15.39 26.77 -6.26
CA HIS A 27 15.29 28.04 -6.98
C HIS A 27 13.86 28.22 -7.51
N ALA A 28 13.10 29.13 -6.89
CA ALA A 28 11.82 29.60 -7.39
C ALA A 28 12.06 30.68 -8.46
N HIS A 29 11.66 30.42 -9.70
CA HIS A 29 11.53 31.45 -10.72
C HIS A 29 10.04 31.84 -10.85
N PRO A 30 9.68 33.11 -10.64
CA PRO A 30 8.34 33.60 -10.94
C PRO A 30 8.21 33.87 -12.44
N HIS A 31 7.18 33.30 -13.06
CA HIS A 31 6.76 33.69 -14.41
C HIS A 31 5.52 34.59 -14.30
N ASP A 32 5.73 35.87 -14.58
CA ASP A 32 4.69 36.85 -14.89
C ASP A 32 4.34 36.74 -16.37
N HIS A 33 3.05 36.61 -16.69
CA HIS A 33 2.53 36.85 -18.04
C HIS A 33 1.36 37.82 -17.96
N ALA A 34 1.64 39.05 -18.39
CA ALA A 34 0.65 40.09 -18.68
C ALA A 34 0.23 40.03 -20.16
N ASP A 35 -1.07 40.24 -20.36
CA ASP A 35 -1.78 40.83 -21.50
C ASP A 35 -1.67 40.22 -22.92
N GLY A 36 -2.83 40.10 -23.57
CA GLY A 36 -2.88 39.95 -25.03
C GLY A 36 -4.14 39.29 -25.59
N SER A 37 -5.27 39.99 -25.53
CA SER A 37 -6.50 39.65 -26.26
C SER A 37 -6.29 39.69 -27.79
N HIS A 38 -6.59 38.60 -28.51
CA HIS A 38 -6.93 38.66 -29.94
C HIS A 38 -8.00 37.63 -30.31
N HIS A 39 -9.19 38.13 -30.63
CA HIS A 39 -10.27 37.43 -31.31
C HIS A 39 -9.99 37.35 -32.81
N HIS A 40 -10.13 36.16 -33.40
CA HIS A 40 -10.46 36.03 -34.82
C HIS A 40 -11.48 34.90 -35.01
N SER A 41 -12.71 35.30 -35.32
CA SER A 41 -13.78 34.46 -35.87
C SER A 41 -13.66 34.43 -37.39
N HIS A 42 -13.66 33.24 -37.97
CA HIS A 42 -13.90 33.04 -39.40
C HIS A 42 -14.95 31.94 -39.58
N ASP A 43 -16.15 32.37 -39.94
CA ASP A 43 -17.18 31.53 -40.56
C ASP A 43 -16.85 31.35 -42.03
N HIS A 44 -16.74 30.11 -42.48
CA HIS A 44 -16.84 29.76 -43.89
C HIS A 44 -17.75 28.55 -44.07
N ALA A 45 -18.98 28.83 -44.48
CA ALA A 45 -19.91 27.86 -45.01
C ALA A 45 -19.60 27.64 -46.49
N HIS A 46 -19.18 26.42 -46.87
CA HIS A 46 -19.31 25.93 -48.24
C HIS A 46 -19.69 24.45 -48.20
N GLY A 47 -20.92 24.16 -48.61
CA GLY A 47 -21.34 22.80 -48.94
C GLY A 47 -20.95 22.47 -50.36
N HIS A 48 -20.27 21.36 -50.57
CA HIS A 48 -20.27 20.65 -51.84
C HIS A 48 -20.17 19.14 -51.56
N SER A 49 -21.23 18.42 -51.92
CA SER A 49 -21.23 16.98 -52.05
C SER A 49 -20.50 16.58 -53.33
N HIS A 50 -19.46 15.76 -53.22
CA HIS A 50 -18.97 14.98 -54.34
C HIS A 50 -18.65 13.56 -53.88
N THR A 51 -19.39 12.61 -54.45
CA THR A 51 -19.10 11.18 -54.40
C THR A 51 -18.16 10.82 -55.54
N HIS A 52 -16.95 10.35 -55.22
CA HIS A 52 -16.10 9.64 -56.18
C HIS A 52 -15.52 8.38 -55.52
N PRO A 53 -15.60 7.21 -56.17
CA PRO A 53 -15.01 5.98 -55.67
C PRO A 53 -13.53 5.95 -56.08
N HIS A 54 -12.63 6.06 -55.10
CA HIS A 54 -11.22 5.78 -55.30
C HIS A 54 -10.84 4.56 -54.47
N SER A 55 -10.77 3.41 -55.13
CA SER A 55 -10.09 2.22 -54.63
C SER A 55 -8.59 2.41 -54.81
N HIS A 56 -7.91 2.90 -53.78
CA HIS A 56 -6.46 2.78 -53.66
C HIS A 56 -6.14 1.66 -52.66
N PRO A 57 -5.27 0.70 -53.00
CA PRO A 57 -4.72 -0.21 -52.01
C PRO A 57 -3.76 0.61 -51.16
N HIS A 58 -4.24 1.06 -50.00
CA HIS A 58 -3.35 1.51 -48.96
C HIS A 58 -2.73 0.27 -48.34
N ASP A 59 -1.49 -0.02 -48.74
CA ASP A 59 -0.57 -0.77 -47.89
C ASP A 59 -0.31 0.09 -46.65
N HIS A 60 -1.21 -0.05 -45.69
CA HIS A 60 -0.94 0.40 -44.34
C HIS A 60 0.10 -0.56 -43.77
N HIS A 61 1.37 -0.21 -43.93
CA HIS A 61 2.38 -0.54 -42.94
C HIS A 61 1.96 0.13 -41.62
N HIS A 62 1.00 -0.49 -40.95
CA HIS A 62 0.78 -0.28 -39.53
C HIS A 62 2.01 -0.90 -38.86
N ASP A 63 3.03 -0.09 -38.59
CA ASP A 63 3.86 -0.32 -37.41
C ASP A 63 2.91 -0.21 -36.22
N GLY A 64 2.22 -1.32 -35.96
CA GLY A 64 1.16 -1.44 -35.00
C GLY A 64 1.75 -1.24 -33.63
N HIS A 65 1.71 0.00 -33.13
CA HIS A 65 1.64 0.27 -31.72
C HIS A 65 0.33 -0.37 -31.21
N HIS A 66 0.35 -1.69 -31.06
CA HIS A 66 -0.75 -2.46 -30.51
C HIS A 66 -0.86 -2.07 -29.03
N HIS A 67 -1.67 -1.05 -28.77
CA HIS A 67 -2.13 -0.76 -27.43
C HIS A 67 -2.99 -1.95 -27.00
N HIS A 68 -2.44 -2.80 -26.14
CA HIS A 68 -3.08 -4.04 -25.73
C HIS A 68 -4.18 -3.83 -24.68
N TYR A 69 -4.38 -2.60 -24.17
CA TYR A 69 -5.39 -2.25 -23.16
C TYR A 69 -5.40 -3.23 -21.96
N GLY A 70 -4.22 -3.68 -21.54
CA GLY A 70 -4.04 -4.66 -20.46
C GLY A 70 -4.29 -6.12 -20.83
N LYS A 71 -4.59 -6.43 -22.09
CA LYS A 71 -4.73 -7.82 -22.60
C LYS A 71 -3.40 -8.47 -23.00
N GLY A 72 -2.29 -7.74 -22.90
CA GLY A 72 -0.96 -8.26 -23.16
C GLY A 72 -0.43 -9.06 -21.97
N ALA A 73 0.64 -9.84 -22.17
CA ALA A 73 1.22 -10.68 -21.12
C ALA A 73 1.63 -9.91 -19.86
N ALA A 74 1.96 -8.62 -19.98
CA ALA A 74 2.32 -7.77 -18.84
C ALA A 74 1.08 -7.22 -18.09
N GLY A 75 -0.14 -7.45 -18.55
CA GLY A 75 -1.37 -6.91 -17.94
C GLY A 75 -1.53 -5.38 -18.04
N VAL A 76 -0.51 -4.66 -18.52
CA VAL A 76 -0.47 -3.20 -18.68
C VAL A 76 0.11 -2.80 -20.04
N SER A 77 -0.17 -1.57 -20.46
CA SER A 77 0.34 -1.02 -21.74
C SER A 77 1.01 0.32 -21.51
N VAL A 78 2.32 0.40 -21.76
CA VAL A 78 3.09 1.64 -21.70
C VAL A 78 3.60 1.97 -23.10
N PRO A 79 3.28 3.15 -23.66
CA PRO A 79 3.78 3.55 -24.97
C PRO A 79 5.30 3.47 -25.07
N GLY A 80 5.80 2.86 -26.14
CA GLY A 80 7.24 2.72 -26.39
C GLY A 80 7.95 1.58 -25.64
N LEU A 81 7.23 0.74 -24.87
CA LEU A 81 7.80 -0.40 -24.16
C LEU A 81 7.18 -1.73 -24.61
N ALA A 82 8.03 -2.69 -24.97
CA ALA A 82 7.61 -4.06 -25.27
C ALA A 82 7.10 -4.78 -24.01
N GLN A 83 6.15 -5.69 -24.16
CA GLN A 83 5.57 -6.45 -23.04
C GLN A 83 6.62 -7.25 -22.25
N SER A 84 7.57 -7.90 -22.93
CA SER A 84 8.67 -8.62 -22.27
C SER A 84 9.57 -7.70 -21.44
N ARG A 85 9.81 -6.48 -21.92
CA ARG A 85 10.59 -5.47 -21.19
C ARG A 85 9.83 -4.97 -19.95
N LEU A 86 8.51 -4.81 -20.04
CA LEU A 86 7.67 -4.44 -18.89
C LEU A 86 7.70 -5.51 -17.80
N ILE A 87 7.52 -6.79 -18.18
CA ILE A 87 7.60 -7.92 -17.25
C ILE A 87 8.99 -7.99 -16.59
N GLN A 88 10.06 -7.83 -17.37
CA GLN A 88 11.41 -7.84 -16.82
C GLN A 88 11.65 -6.69 -15.84
N LEU A 89 11.19 -5.47 -16.18
CA LEU A 89 11.30 -4.31 -15.28
C LEU A 89 10.54 -4.53 -13.97
N GLU A 90 9.32 -5.05 -14.04
CA GLU A 90 8.52 -5.41 -12.87
C GLU A 90 9.24 -6.44 -12.01
N HIS A 91 9.72 -7.53 -12.62
CA HIS A 91 10.47 -8.57 -11.93
C HIS A 91 11.74 -8.02 -11.25
N ASP A 92 12.51 -7.19 -11.94
CA ASP A 92 13.74 -6.59 -11.40
C ASP A 92 13.44 -5.68 -10.20
N ILE A 93 12.37 -4.88 -10.27
CA ILE A 93 11.92 -4.00 -9.17
C ILE A 93 11.49 -4.84 -7.96
N LEU A 94 10.63 -5.84 -8.17
CA LEU A 94 10.12 -6.69 -7.10
C LEU A 94 11.22 -7.56 -6.48
N ALA A 95 12.15 -8.08 -7.28
CA ALA A 95 13.29 -8.85 -6.77
C ALA A 95 14.19 -7.98 -5.87
N LYS A 96 14.45 -6.72 -6.26
CA LYS A 96 15.20 -5.78 -5.42
C LYS A 96 14.45 -5.47 -4.12
N ASN A 97 13.14 -5.23 -4.20
CA ASN A 97 12.31 -5.03 -3.01
C ASN A 97 12.38 -6.24 -2.06
N ASN A 98 12.29 -7.45 -2.60
CA ASN A 98 12.31 -8.68 -1.80
C ASN A 98 13.63 -8.88 -1.04
N ALA A 99 14.75 -8.38 -1.58
CA ALA A 99 16.02 -8.37 -0.85
C ALA A 99 15.94 -7.48 0.41
N TYR A 100 15.42 -6.25 0.28
CA TYR A 100 15.20 -5.37 1.43
C TYR A 100 14.20 -5.95 2.43
N ALA A 101 13.11 -6.54 1.93
CA ALA A 101 12.11 -7.18 2.78
C ALA A 101 12.69 -8.36 3.59
N ALA A 102 13.60 -9.14 2.98
CA ALA A 102 14.30 -10.23 3.67
C ALA A 102 15.20 -9.70 4.80
N GLU A 103 15.91 -8.61 4.57
CA GLU A 103 16.73 -7.94 5.59
C GLU A 103 15.87 -7.40 6.74
N ASN A 104 14.78 -6.70 6.42
CA ASN A 104 13.83 -6.18 7.41
C ASN A 104 13.24 -7.31 8.27
N ARG A 105 12.81 -8.40 7.64
CA ARG A 105 12.27 -9.57 8.33
C ARG A 105 13.30 -10.19 9.27
N ALA A 106 14.55 -10.34 8.83
CA ALA A 106 15.62 -10.85 9.68
C ALA A 106 15.85 -9.95 10.90
N PHE A 107 15.81 -8.63 10.72
CA PHE A 107 15.91 -7.67 11.83
C PHE A 107 14.74 -7.80 12.82
N LEU A 108 13.50 -7.87 12.31
CA LEU A 108 12.29 -7.96 13.12
C LEU A 108 12.20 -9.29 13.89
N THR A 109 12.36 -10.40 13.18
CA THR A 109 12.32 -11.74 13.75
C THR A 109 13.50 -12.00 14.68
N SER A 110 14.70 -11.43 14.48
CA SER A 110 15.80 -11.57 15.47
C SER A 110 15.58 -10.79 16.77
N ARG A 111 14.55 -9.92 16.82
CA ARG A 111 14.19 -9.10 17.99
C ARG A 111 12.80 -9.36 18.55
N GLY A 112 12.08 -10.37 18.05
CA GLY A 112 10.77 -10.77 18.57
C GLY A 112 9.71 -9.73 18.28
N ILE A 113 9.94 -8.88 17.27
CA ILE A 113 9.04 -7.81 16.90
C ILE A 113 8.02 -8.38 15.93
N LEU A 114 6.76 -8.44 16.37
CA LEU A 114 5.65 -8.77 15.47
C LEU A 114 5.35 -7.56 14.59
N ALA A 115 5.75 -7.60 13.32
CA ALA A 115 5.40 -6.57 12.35
C ALA A 115 4.14 -6.91 11.56
N LEU A 116 3.20 -5.97 11.48
CA LEU A 116 1.96 -6.10 10.70
C LEU A 116 1.80 -4.96 9.72
N ASN A 117 1.51 -5.29 8.46
CA ASN A 117 1.23 -4.32 7.41
C ASN A 117 -0.29 -4.13 7.28
N LEU A 118 -0.79 -2.96 7.68
CA LEU A 118 -2.20 -2.60 7.62
C LEU A 118 -2.53 -1.97 6.26
N LEU A 119 -3.37 -2.65 5.49
CA LEU A 119 -3.67 -2.36 4.09
C LEU A 119 -5.16 -2.06 3.95
N SER A 120 -5.55 -1.02 3.21
CA SER A 120 -6.98 -0.68 3.02
C SER A 120 -7.20 0.27 1.86
N SER A 121 -8.46 0.50 1.47
CA SER A 121 -8.83 1.70 0.71
C SER A 121 -8.67 2.97 1.57
N PRO A 122 -8.62 4.17 0.96
CA PRO A 122 -8.76 5.42 1.71
C PRO A 122 -10.09 5.45 2.49
N GLY A 123 -10.05 5.90 3.74
CA GLY A 123 -11.26 6.04 4.56
C GLY A 123 -11.83 4.75 5.15
N SER A 124 -11.21 3.58 4.99
CA SER A 124 -11.65 2.32 5.64
C SER A 124 -11.50 2.34 7.18
N GLY A 125 -10.79 3.34 7.72
CA GLY A 125 -10.69 3.59 9.16
C GLY A 125 -9.44 3.01 9.84
N LYS A 126 -8.35 2.80 9.09
CA LYS A 126 -7.08 2.25 9.60
C LYS A 126 -6.56 2.97 10.83
N THR A 127 -6.30 4.28 10.73
CA THR A 127 -5.76 5.08 11.83
C THR A 127 -6.65 5.05 13.07
N THR A 128 -7.97 5.07 12.89
CA THR A 128 -8.91 5.02 14.03
C THR A 128 -8.87 3.64 14.69
N LEU A 129 -8.88 2.57 13.89
CA LEU A 129 -8.73 1.21 14.39
C LEU A 129 -7.39 1.03 15.11
N LEU A 130 -6.31 1.58 14.58
CA LEU A 130 -4.97 1.52 15.16
C LEU A 130 -4.91 2.26 16.49
N VAL A 131 -5.41 3.49 16.57
CA VAL A 131 -5.49 4.27 17.82
C VAL A 131 -6.27 3.53 18.91
N GLU A 132 -7.43 2.95 18.58
CA GLU A 132 -8.22 2.18 19.54
C GLU A 132 -7.55 0.85 19.93
N THR A 133 -6.82 0.23 19.00
CA THR A 133 -6.00 -0.97 19.28
C THR A 133 -4.88 -0.62 20.26
N ILE A 134 -4.15 0.47 20.03
CA ILE A 134 -3.07 0.94 20.91
C ILE A 134 -3.59 1.22 22.32
N LYS A 135 -4.73 1.90 22.45
CA LYS A 135 -5.37 2.14 23.75
C LYS A 135 -5.66 0.85 24.51
N LYS A 136 -6.13 -0.19 23.81
CA LYS A 136 -6.41 -1.51 24.40
C LYS A 136 -5.15 -2.32 24.73
N LEU A 137 -4.03 -2.09 24.04
CA LEU A 137 -2.75 -2.74 24.31
C LEU A 137 -1.89 -2.02 25.35
N LYS A 138 -2.25 -0.78 25.70
CA LYS A 138 -1.50 0.06 26.64
C LYS A 138 -1.20 -0.68 27.95
N GLY A 139 0.07 -0.68 28.34
CA GLY A 139 0.56 -1.33 29.57
C GLY A 139 0.61 -2.86 29.51
N GLN A 140 0.35 -3.47 28.35
CA GLN A 140 0.41 -4.93 28.18
C GLN A 140 1.51 -5.33 27.19
N ILE A 141 1.63 -4.61 26.07
CA ILE A 141 2.62 -4.86 25.02
C ILE A 141 3.14 -3.51 24.53
N GLU A 142 4.45 -3.38 24.34
CA GLU A 142 5.06 -2.23 23.69
C GLU A 142 4.67 -2.17 22.22
N VAL A 143 4.32 -0.98 21.76
CA VAL A 143 3.87 -0.74 20.38
C VAL A 143 4.66 0.40 19.76
N ALA A 144 5.05 0.23 18.51
CA ALA A 144 5.59 1.30 17.66
C ALA A 144 4.83 1.33 16.34
N VAL A 145 4.83 2.48 15.66
CA VAL A 145 4.14 2.64 14.38
C VAL A 145 5.04 3.28 13.32
N ILE A 146 5.01 2.74 12.11
CA ILE A 146 5.42 3.42 10.89
C ILE A 146 4.14 3.78 10.14
N GLU A 147 3.94 5.06 9.88
CA GLU A 147 2.78 5.59 9.17
C GLU A 147 3.22 6.03 7.77
N GLY A 148 2.52 5.57 6.73
CA GLY A 148 2.79 5.89 5.35
C GLY A 148 1.61 6.56 4.66
N ASP A 149 1.80 7.81 4.25
CA ASP A 149 0.83 8.55 3.44
C ASP A 149 1.53 9.32 2.31
N GLN A 150 0.78 9.74 1.29
CA GLN A 150 1.31 10.57 0.21
C GLN A 150 1.80 11.92 0.75
N GLN A 151 1.02 12.54 1.63
CA GLN A 151 1.24 13.89 2.13
C GLN A 151 0.76 14.03 3.57
N THR A 152 1.19 15.10 4.23
CA THR A 152 0.85 15.45 5.62
C THR A 152 1.41 14.48 6.66
N SER A 153 1.25 14.83 7.94
CA SER A 153 1.64 14.00 9.08
C SER A 153 0.50 13.85 10.09
N ALA A 154 -0.74 14.05 9.63
CA ALA A 154 -1.92 14.12 10.48
C ALA A 154 -2.19 12.80 11.21
N ASP A 155 -2.07 11.67 10.51
CA ASP A 155 -2.30 10.37 11.11
C ASP A 155 -1.17 9.97 12.06
N ALA A 156 0.10 10.22 11.71
CA ALA A 156 1.21 10.06 12.65
C ALA A 156 1.05 10.93 13.92
N ALA A 157 0.58 12.17 13.80
CA ALA A 157 0.32 13.03 14.96
C ALA A 157 -0.76 12.45 15.88
N ARG A 158 -1.88 12.00 15.31
CA ARG A 158 -2.97 11.35 16.06
C ARG A 158 -2.51 10.07 16.76
N ILE A 159 -1.60 9.32 16.16
CA ILE A 159 -1.02 8.12 16.77
C ILE A 159 -0.09 8.50 17.92
N ARG A 160 0.77 9.52 17.76
CA ARG A 160 1.67 10.01 18.82
C ARG A 160 0.92 10.50 20.05
N GLU A 161 -0.28 11.07 19.88
CA GLU A 161 -1.15 11.46 21.02
C GLU A 161 -1.52 10.30 21.94
N THR A 162 -1.45 9.04 21.47
CA THR A 162 -1.67 7.85 22.32
C THR A 162 -0.50 7.58 23.27
N GLY A 163 0.67 8.18 22.99
CA GLY A 163 1.92 8.03 23.74
C GLY A 163 2.90 7.01 23.16
N VAL A 164 2.56 6.35 22.04
CA VAL A 164 3.49 5.42 21.37
C VAL A 164 4.40 6.15 20.38
N PRO A 165 5.64 5.67 20.16
CA PRO A 165 6.48 6.17 19.09
C PRO A 165 5.84 5.87 17.73
N ALA A 166 5.69 6.91 16.92
CA ALA A 166 5.26 6.78 15.53
C ALA A 166 6.18 7.60 14.61
N LEU A 167 6.54 7.04 13.46
CA LEU A 167 7.40 7.67 12.45
C LEU A 167 6.62 7.81 11.15
N GLN A 168 6.63 9.01 10.57
CA GLN A 168 5.95 9.33 9.32
C GLN A 168 6.85 9.07 8.11
N ILE A 169 6.30 8.40 7.10
CA ILE A 169 6.84 8.31 5.75
C ILE A 169 5.89 9.05 4.82
N ASN A 170 6.36 10.12 4.19
CA ASN A 170 5.66 10.79 3.11
C ASN A 170 6.16 10.23 1.79
N THR A 171 5.32 9.49 1.06
CA THR A 171 5.70 8.85 -0.21
C THR A 171 5.64 9.81 -1.40
N GLY A 172 5.14 11.03 -1.19
CA GLY A 172 5.00 12.03 -2.23
C GLY A 172 3.92 11.64 -3.24
N LYS A 173 4.34 11.07 -4.37
CA LYS A 173 3.42 10.52 -5.40
C LYS A 173 3.33 8.99 -5.35
N GLY A 174 4.11 8.35 -4.48
CA GLY A 174 4.08 6.90 -4.31
C GLY A 174 2.71 6.41 -3.86
N CYS A 175 2.28 5.25 -4.37
CA CYS A 175 0.98 4.66 -4.06
C CYS A 175 1.05 3.50 -3.04
N HIS A 176 2.24 3.24 -2.48
CA HIS A 176 2.57 2.17 -1.54
C HIS A 176 3.87 2.51 -0.78
N LEU A 177 4.11 1.81 0.33
CA LEU A 177 5.41 1.66 0.96
C LEU A 177 6.17 0.47 0.36
N ASP A 178 7.50 0.51 0.36
CA ASP A 178 8.37 -0.59 -0.06
C ASP A 178 9.35 -1.00 1.06
N GLY A 179 10.05 -2.13 0.87
CA GLY A 179 10.98 -2.66 1.85
C GLY A 179 12.15 -1.72 2.16
N HIS A 180 12.60 -0.91 1.20
CA HIS A 180 13.71 0.02 1.42
C HIS A 180 13.30 1.17 2.35
N MET A 181 12.11 1.75 2.12
CA MET A 181 11.53 2.77 2.99
C MET A 181 11.38 2.26 4.43
N ILE A 182 10.92 1.01 4.58
CA ILE A 182 10.77 0.39 5.90
C ILE A 182 12.11 0.14 6.57
N GLY A 183 13.15 -0.29 5.85
CA GLY A 183 14.48 -0.49 6.41
C GLY A 183 15.07 0.79 7.01
N HIS A 184 14.91 1.92 6.33
CA HIS A 184 15.29 3.23 6.86
C HIS A 184 14.46 3.62 8.09
N ALA A 185 13.14 3.47 8.01
CA ALA A 185 12.25 3.80 9.13
C ALA A 185 12.52 2.93 10.37
N LEU A 186 12.85 1.65 10.21
CA LEU A 186 13.26 0.77 11.31
C LEU A 186 14.53 1.25 12.01
N SER A 187 15.48 1.77 11.24
CA SER A 187 16.75 2.30 11.76
C SER A 187 16.52 3.54 12.63
N ASP A 188 15.62 4.43 12.20
CA ASP A 188 15.31 5.69 12.91
C ASP A 188 14.37 5.47 14.10
N LEU A 189 13.33 4.64 13.93
CA LEU A 189 12.32 4.36 14.95
C LEU A 189 12.87 3.46 16.07
N ALA A 190 13.77 2.53 15.72
CA ALA A 190 14.35 1.52 16.61
C ALA A 190 13.34 0.89 17.58
N PRO A 191 12.32 0.14 17.07
CA PRO A 191 11.29 -0.44 17.92
C PRO A 191 11.89 -1.35 19.02
N GLN A 192 11.22 -1.37 20.17
CA GLN A 192 11.65 -2.18 21.31
C GLN A 192 11.67 -3.67 20.96
N ILE A 193 12.58 -4.42 21.56
CA ILE A 193 12.58 -5.89 21.48
C ILE A 193 11.26 -6.41 22.04
N ASP A 194 10.77 -7.53 21.51
CA ASP A 194 9.55 -8.20 21.97
C ASP A 194 8.28 -7.33 21.84
N SER A 195 8.26 -6.35 20.94
CA SER A 195 7.15 -5.40 20.72
C SER A 195 6.24 -5.79 19.54
N ILE A 196 5.21 -4.96 19.30
CA ILE A 196 4.44 -4.99 18.05
C ILE A 196 4.77 -3.74 17.25
N LEU A 197 5.11 -3.93 15.97
CA LEU A 197 5.24 -2.86 14.99
C LEU A 197 4.04 -2.86 14.06
N PHE A 198 3.25 -1.79 14.07
CA PHE A 198 2.26 -1.57 13.02
C PHE A 198 2.86 -0.72 11.90
N ILE A 199 2.68 -1.17 10.66
CA ILE A 199 3.00 -0.41 9.46
C ILE A 199 1.66 -0.03 8.83
N GLU A 200 1.22 1.21 9.01
CA GLU A 200 0.03 1.73 8.35
C GLU A 200 0.40 2.16 6.93
N ASN A 201 0.01 1.35 5.94
CA ASN A 201 0.33 1.61 4.54
C ASN A 201 -0.59 2.68 3.93
N VAL A 202 -0.17 3.22 2.78
CA VAL A 202 -0.96 4.16 1.97
C VAL A 202 -2.32 3.52 1.66
N GLY A 203 -3.39 4.32 1.70
CA GLY A 203 -4.74 3.88 1.35
C GLY A 203 -4.86 3.46 -0.12
N ASN A 204 -4.57 2.18 -0.42
CA ASN A 204 -4.62 1.61 -1.75
C ASN A 204 -4.75 0.07 -1.69
N LEU A 205 -5.67 -0.51 -2.45
CA LEU A 205 -5.87 -1.96 -2.57
C LEU A 205 -5.22 -2.57 -3.83
N VAL A 206 -4.43 -1.80 -4.59
CA VAL A 206 -3.78 -2.26 -5.82
C VAL A 206 -2.27 -2.37 -5.61
N CYS A 207 -1.56 -1.23 -5.58
CA CYS A 207 -0.09 -1.23 -5.56
C CYS A 207 0.50 -2.04 -4.39
N PRO A 208 0.04 -1.90 -3.13
CA PRO A 208 0.70 -2.54 -2.00
C PRO A 208 0.60 -4.07 -1.98
N ALA A 209 -0.24 -4.69 -2.82
CA ALA A 209 -0.42 -6.14 -2.86
C ALA A 209 0.87 -6.86 -3.28
N ALA A 210 1.65 -6.26 -4.19
CA ALA A 210 2.86 -6.86 -4.75
C ALA A 210 4.13 -6.63 -3.92
N PHE A 211 4.11 -5.72 -2.94
CA PHE A 211 5.31 -5.30 -2.20
C PHE A 211 5.35 -5.95 -0.83
N ASP A 212 6.34 -6.82 -0.63
CA ASP A 212 6.74 -7.33 0.68
C ASP A 212 7.56 -6.27 1.41
N LEU A 213 7.26 -6.01 2.69
CA LEU A 213 7.98 -5.07 3.54
C LEU A 213 8.88 -5.76 4.57
N GLY A 214 8.79 -7.08 4.68
CA GLY A 214 9.39 -7.86 5.75
C GLY A 214 8.44 -8.09 6.94
N GLU A 215 7.16 -7.75 6.80
CA GLU A 215 6.14 -8.00 7.81
C GLU A 215 5.88 -9.50 8.03
N ALA A 216 5.38 -9.84 9.22
CA ALA A 216 4.92 -11.20 9.52
C ALA A 216 3.52 -11.46 8.96
N TYR A 217 2.67 -10.43 8.93
CA TYR A 217 1.28 -10.55 8.45
C TYR A 217 0.83 -9.33 7.66
N LYS A 218 0.19 -9.58 6.52
CA LYS A 218 -0.61 -8.59 5.78
C LYS A 218 -2.05 -8.61 6.31
N VAL A 219 -2.49 -7.49 6.88
CA VAL A 219 -3.84 -7.34 7.44
C VAL A 219 -4.63 -6.35 6.60
N VAL A 220 -5.62 -6.84 5.86
CA VAL A 220 -6.50 -6.00 5.05
C VAL A 220 -7.67 -5.51 5.89
N ILE A 221 -7.93 -4.21 5.87
CA ILE A 221 -9.07 -3.58 6.52
C ILE A 221 -10.07 -3.19 5.44
N LEU A 222 -11.22 -3.85 5.42
CA LEU A 222 -12.34 -3.55 4.52
C LEU A 222 -13.47 -2.93 5.33
N SER A 223 -13.97 -1.75 4.94
CA SER A 223 -15.15 -1.16 5.56
C SER A 223 -16.43 -1.69 4.92
N VAL A 224 -17.48 -1.93 5.73
CA VAL A 224 -18.82 -2.30 5.23
C VAL A 224 -19.44 -1.25 4.30
N THR A 225 -18.89 -0.04 4.24
CA THR A 225 -19.31 1.03 3.32
C THR A 225 -18.74 0.88 1.91
N GLU A 226 -17.88 -0.09 1.65
CA GLU A 226 -17.17 -0.23 0.37
C GLU A 226 -17.83 -1.24 -0.59
N GLY A 227 -18.80 -2.03 -0.11
CA GLY A 227 -19.49 -3.07 -0.87
C GLY A 227 -18.82 -4.45 -0.80
N GLU A 228 -19.65 -5.49 -0.94
CA GLU A 228 -19.34 -6.91 -0.77
C GLU A 228 -18.50 -7.47 -1.91
N ASP A 229 -18.48 -6.79 -3.06
CA ASP A 229 -17.80 -7.21 -4.28
C ASP A 229 -16.32 -6.82 -4.32
N LYS A 230 -15.84 -6.04 -3.33
CA LYS A 230 -14.44 -5.58 -3.28
C LYS A 230 -13.40 -6.69 -3.36
N PRO A 231 -13.57 -7.84 -2.68
CA PRO A 231 -12.61 -8.93 -2.82
C PRO A 231 -12.45 -9.42 -4.26
N LEU A 232 -13.54 -9.47 -5.03
CA LEU A 232 -13.50 -9.92 -6.43
C LEU A 232 -12.94 -8.85 -7.37
N LYS A 233 -13.07 -7.56 -7.00
CA LYS A 233 -12.51 -6.43 -7.76
C LYS A 233 -11.02 -6.21 -7.52
N TYR A 234 -10.51 -6.61 -6.36
CA TYR A 234 -9.10 -6.45 -5.97
C TYR A 234 -8.47 -7.79 -5.53
N PRO A 235 -8.55 -8.85 -6.36
CA PRO A 235 -8.22 -10.21 -5.93
C PRO A 235 -6.80 -10.35 -5.41
N ASP A 236 -5.82 -9.67 -6.00
CA ASP A 236 -4.41 -9.79 -5.59
C ASP A 236 -4.19 -9.36 -4.14
N MET A 237 -4.85 -8.29 -3.70
CA MET A 237 -4.76 -7.82 -2.30
C MET A 237 -5.36 -8.82 -1.32
N PHE A 238 -6.51 -9.41 -1.65
CA PHE A 238 -7.17 -10.39 -0.79
C PHE A 238 -6.49 -11.76 -0.83
N ALA A 239 -5.81 -12.10 -1.93
CA ALA A 239 -4.95 -13.28 -2.03
C ALA A 239 -3.69 -13.14 -1.16
N ALA A 240 -3.08 -11.95 -1.15
CA ALA A 240 -1.91 -11.64 -0.33
C ALA A 240 -2.22 -11.53 1.17
N ALA A 241 -3.45 -11.17 1.56
CA ALA A 241 -3.84 -10.96 2.95
C ALA A 241 -3.80 -12.25 3.79
N ASP A 242 -3.32 -12.17 5.02
CA ASP A 242 -3.39 -13.26 6.01
C ASP A 242 -4.66 -13.18 6.87
N LEU A 243 -5.15 -11.95 7.05
CA LEU A 243 -6.33 -11.63 7.85
C LEU A 243 -7.07 -10.45 7.22
N VAL A 244 -8.40 -10.53 7.21
CA VAL A 244 -9.27 -9.39 6.91
C VAL A 244 -9.98 -8.90 8.17
N LEU A 245 -9.93 -7.60 8.43
CA LEU A 245 -10.76 -6.92 9.42
C LEU A 245 -11.90 -6.23 8.67
N LEU A 246 -13.12 -6.78 8.80
CA LEU A 246 -14.34 -6.16 8.28
C LEU A 246 -14.78 -5.08 9.28
N ASN A 247 -14.43 -3.83 9.00
CA ASN A 247 -14.57 -2.68 9.89
C ASN A 247 -15.89 -1.92 9.69
N LYS A 248 -16.18 -1.03 10.65
CA LYS A 248 -17.37 -0.17 10.72
C LYS A 248 -18.68 -0.95 10.80
N THR A 249 -18.66 -2.11 11.46
CA THR A 249 -19.86 -2.96 11.61
C THR A 249 -20.98 -2.27 12.42
N ASP A 250 -20.68 -1.20 13.14
CA ASP A 250 -21.67 -0.31 13.75
C ASP A 250 -22.61 0.35 12.74
N LEU A 251 -22.23 0.42 11.46
CA LEU A 251 -23.05 0.99 10.39
C LEU A 251 -23.98 -0.02 9.72
N LEU A 252 -23.87 -1.32 10.00
CA LEU A 252 -24.71 -2.36 9.37
C LEU A 252 -26.22 -2.08 9.49
N PRO A 253 -26.76 -1.56 10.61
CA PRO A 253 -28.19 -1.21 10.69
C PRO A 253 -28.65 -0.09 9.72
N HIS A 254 -27.71 0.59 9.07
CA HIS A 254 -27.96 1.72 8.17
C HIS A 254 -27.58 1.43 6.71
N LEU A 255 -27.11 0.23 6.41
CA LEU A 255 -26.59 -0.15 5.11
C LEU A 255 -27.27 -1.43 4.62
N ASP A 256 -27.55 -1.50 3.32
CA ASP A 256 -27.92 -2.75 2.66
C ASP A 256 -26.67 -3.58 2.37
N PHE A 257 -25.92 -3.93 3.42
CA PHE A 257 -24.66 -4.69 3.32
C PHE A 257 -24.82 -6.13 3.85
N ASN A 258 -24.51 -7.11 3.02
CA ASN A 258 -24.52 -8.53 3.37
C ASN A 258 -23.14 -9.03 3.77
N VAL A 259 -22.93 -9.15 5.09
CA VAL A 259 -21.68 -9.66 5.67
C VAL A 259 -21.35 -11.08 5.19
N ALA A 260 -22.34 -11.96 5.06
CA ALA A 260 -22.10 -13.34 4.66
C ALA A 260 -21.59 -13.41 3.21
N GLU A 261 -22.19 -12.62 2.32
CA GLU A 261 -21.77 -12.51 0.92
C GLU A 261 -20.35 -11.93 0.79
N ALA A 262 -20.02 -10.88 1.55
CA ALA A 262 -18.68 -10.31 1.57
C ALA A 262 -17.62 -11.36 1.97
N VAL A 263 -17.90 -12.14 3.03
CA VAL A 263 -17.00 -13.22 3.48
C VAL A 263 -16.90 -14.34 2.44
N GLU A 264 -18.00 -14.71 1.78
CA GLU A 264 -17.98 -15.69 0.69
C GLU A 264 -17.10 -15.20 -0.47
N ASN A 265 -17.23 -13.94 -0.86
CA ASN A 265 -16.42 -13.33 -1.91
C ASN A 265 -14.93 -13.30 -1.55
N MET A 266 -14.57 -13.03 -0.29
CA MET A 266 -13.18 -13.17 0.18
C MET A 266 -12.67 -14.61 0.05
N ARG A 267 -13.51 -15.60 0.40
CA ARG A 267 -13.14 -17.03 0.33
C ARG A 267 -13.06 -17.57 -1.10
N LYS A 268 -13.79 -16.97 -2.05
CA LYS A 268 -13.62 -17.26 -3.49
C LYS A 268 -12.21 -16.90 -3.97
N VAL A 269 -11.60 -15.85 -3.40
CA VAL A 269 -10.23 -15.44 -3.72
C VAL A 269 -9.21 -16.25 -2.92
N LYS A 270 -9.38 -16.36 -1.59
CA LYS A 270 -8.49 -17.13 -0.71
C LYS A 270 -9.32 -17.99 0.26
N PRO A 271 -9.51 -19.29 -0.02
CA PRO A 271 -10.38 -20.16 0.80
C PRO A 271 -10.03 -20.21 2.29
N SER A 272 -8.75 -20.03 2.63
CA SER A 272 -8.24 -20.06 4.01
C SER A 272 -8.28 -18.72 4.75
N ILE A 273 -8.77 -17.64 4.11
CA ILE A 273 -8.75 -16.31 4.71
C ILE A 273 -9.56 -16.25 6.01
N LYS A 274 -8.94 -15.67 7.04
CA LYS A 274 -9.60 -15.38 8.31
C LYS A 274 -10.26 -14.01 8.22
N VAL A 275 -11.45 -13.87 8.80
CA VAL A 275 -12.18 -12.60 8.83
C VAL A 275 -12.63 -12.30 10.25
N LEU A 276 -12.30 -11.12 10.76
CA LEU A 276 -12.82 -10.60 12.02
C LEU A 276 -13.71 -9.39 11.75
N GLN A 277 -14.90 -9.40 12.34
CA GLN A 277 -15.83 -8.28 12.29
C GLN A 277 -15.50 -7.31 13.43
N VAL A 278 -15.24 -6.06 13.09
CA VAL A 278 -14.83 -5.04 14.07
C VAL A 278 -15.54 -3.71 13.84
N SER A 279 -15.65 -2.94 14.91
CA SER A 279 -16.01 -1.53 14.84
C SER A 279 -15.06 -0.77 15.75
N ALA A 280 -14.16 -0.01 15.13
CA ALA A 280 -13.28 0.89 15.87
C ALA A 280 -14.09 1.92 16.69
N ARG A 281 -15.27 2.33 16.20
CA ARG A 281 -16.10 3.33 16.86
C ARG A 281 -16.79 2.81 18.12
N SER A 282 -17.41 1.64 18.04
CA SER A 282 -18.15 1.05 19.17
C SER A 282 -17.29 0.16 20.07
N GLY A 283 -16.11 -0.25 19.58
CA GLY A 283 -15.24 -1.22 20.24
C GLY A 283 -15.63 -2.68 20.00
N ALA A 284 -16.76 -2.95 19.32
CA ALA A 284 -17.20 -4.31 19.03
C ALA A 284 -16.13 -5.07 18.23
N GLY A 285 -15.86 -6.32 18.63
CA GLY A 285 -14.87 -7.20 17.98
C GLY A 285 -13.40 -6.87 18.28
N LEU A 286 -13.08 -5.71 18.87
CA LEU A 286 -11.69 -5.33 19.14
C LEU A 286 -11.00 -6.25 20.16
N ASP A 287 -11.73 -6.86 21.09
CA ASP A 287 -11.14 -7.80 22.04
C ASP A 287 -10.68 -9.10 21.34
N GLN A 288 -11.41 -9.56 20.32
CA GLN A 288 -10.99 -10.71 19.50
C GLN A 288 -9.76 -10.36 18.65
N TRP A 289 -9.72 -9.14 18.12
CA TRP A 289 -8.56 -8.62 17.40
C TRP A 289 -7.32 -8.54 18.31
N VAL A 290 -7.44 -7.98 19.51
CA VAL A 290 -6.35 -7.91 20.49
C VAL A 290 -5.90 -9.29 20.94
N ALA A 291 -6.83 -10.23 21.13
CA ALA A 291 -6.49 -11.62 21.45
C ALA A 291 -5.69 -12.28 20.31
N TRP A 292 -6.08 -12.03 19.06
CA TRP A 292 -5.33 -12.51 17.89
C TRP A 292 -3.92 -11.93 17.84
N LEU A 293 -3.76 -10.63 18.08
CA LEU A 293 -2.44 -9.96 18.14
C LEU A 293 -1.52 -10.58 19.19
N LYS A 294 -2.04 -10.82 20.41
CA LYS A 294 -1.29 -11.46 21.49
C LYS A 294 -0.85 -12.88 21.12
N ALA A 295 -1.73 -13.65 20.49
CA ALA A 295 -1.40 -15.00 20.03
C ALA A 295 -0.32 -14.96 18.94
N ALA A 296 -0.43 -14.07 17.97
CA ALA A 296 0.56 -13.89 16.91
C ALA A 296 1.93 -13.46 17.48
N GLN A 297 1.95 -12.55 18.45
CA GLN A 297 3.20 -12.10 19.10
C GLN A 297 3.86 -13.25 19.87
N ALA A 298 3.09 -14.04 20.60
CA ALA A 298 3.62 -15.20 21.32
C ALA A 298 4.24 -16.22 20.35
N MET A 299 3.63 -16.44 19.18
CA MET A 299 4.19 -17.31 18.15
C MET A 299 5.51 -16.79 17.59
N GLU A 300 5.61 -15.48 17.33
CA GLU A 300 6.83 -14.86 16.81
C GLU A 300 8.01 -15.02 17.79
N ARG A 301 7.77 -14.81 19.10
CA ARG A 301 8.79 -14.98 20.14
C ARG A 301 9.30 -16.43 20.24
N VAL A 302 8.40 -17.42 20.18
CA VAL A 302 8.81 -18.84 20.23
C VAL A 302 9.63 -19.23 18.99
N GLY A 303 9.34 -18.64 17.83
CA GLY A 303 10.16 -18.80 16.63
C GLY A 303 11.62 -18.38 16.83
N GLN A 304 11.87 -17.40 17.69
CA GLN A 304 13.23 -16.95 18.03
C GLN A 304 13.99 -17.94 18.91
N ASP A 305 13.37 -18.42 19.99
CA ASP A 305 14.02 -19.29 20.98
C ASP A 305 14.53 -20.59 20.34
N THR A 306 13.78 -21.10 19.35
CA THR A 306 14.18 -22.28 18.57
C THR A 306 15.30 -21.99 17.56
N GLY A 307 15.34 -20.79 16.96
CA GLY A 307 16.40 -20.38 16.04
C GLY A 307 17.72 -20.06 16.74
N ASN A 308 17.67 -19.43 17.92
CA ASN A 308 18.86 -19.02 18.67
C ASN A 308 19.55 -20.21 19.37
N SER A 309 18.77 -21.20 19.83
CA SER A 309 19.30 -22.46 20.36
C SER A 309 20.02 -23.29 19.28
N ALA A 310 19.48 -23.35 18.06
CA ALA A 310 20.13 -24.02 16.93
C ALA A 310 21.45 -23.34 16.51
N ALA A 311 21.50 -21.99 16.47
CA ALA A 311 22.70 -21.24 16.15
C ALA A 311 23.83 -21.40 17.19
N SER A 312 23.49 -21.51 18.48
CA SER A 312 24.48 -21.75 19.55
C SER A 312 25.12 -23.15 19.48
N SER A 313 24.37 -24.16 19.01
CA SER A 313 24.85 -25.55 18.89
C SER A 313 25.74 -25.83 17.66
N ALA A 314 25.81 -24.89 16.72
CA ALA A 314 26.66 -25.00 15.52
C ALA A 314 28.00 -24.28 15.66
N ALA A 315 28.24 -23.62 16.81
CA ALA A 315 29.45 -22.86 17.12
C ALA A 315 30.36 -23.55 18.15
N GLU A 316 30.00 -24.76 18.62
CA GLU A 316 30.85 -25.68 19.40
C GLU A 316 31.33 -26.84 18.54
#